data_AF-A0A0L8K280-F1
#
_entry.id   AF-A0A0L8K280-F1
#
_cell.length_a   1.000
_cell.length_b   1.000
_cell.length_c   1.000
_cell.angle_alpha   90.00
_cell.angle_beta   90.00
_cell.angle_gamma   90.00
#
_symmetry.space_group_name_H-M   'P 1'
#
loop_
_entity.id
_entity.type
_entity.pdbx_description
1 polymer ?
#
loop_
_entity_poly.entity_id
_entity_poly.type
_entity_poly.pdbx_seq_one_letter_code
_entity_poly.pdbx_strand_id
1 'polypeptide(L)'
;MSVTGKPLRRAQKVVLGAAFVPMLGTGVAGGYGTYTNIKAVFGAGTAVGAVAAGEGATAVLAIVLLGLTMLGQSSPKVIRAGLWALPAAASAMSATAAKTPGEMVIYALTPMGMTASAEGAAFLARRIVVYRDGRDAEAEAHAADVVQALAYHRARAANHPDEKVRRKSELESWKLARKVGAGDIVLGTRLVDVQREHVTEGADAALADMFGVATAPALTARPVDEPVDVVVELDIDRSTGSIHSTNAEESTQISMERSTSDLPVPALEPGPVKRSPYDLLQLEESTRPAPAESTGRGPKRVDAADQSTPPKRVTHRVPDAAKSTQPRRTKDELLAQARRLTESWSVEQLTADGIRKALRTSPEKGRWLRDTLKGERGEAAA
;
A
#
# COMPACT_ATOMS: atom_id res chain seq x y z
N MET A 1 -14.97 8.10 24.45
CA MET A 1 -16.16 7.96 23.57
C MET A 1 -15.81 7.01 22.43
N SER A 2 -16.34 5.79 22.46
CA SER A 2 -16.17 4.81 21.39
C SER A 2 -16.87 5.30 20.13
N VAL A 3 -16.14 5.53 19.06
CA VAL A 3 -16.70 5.86 17.75
C VAL A 3 -17.62 4.71 17.36
N THR A 4 -18.93 4.96 17.32
CA THR A 4 -19.95 3.99 16.90
C THR A 4 -19.64 3.59 15.47
N GLY A 5 -19.30 2.32 15.28
CA GLY A 5 -18.85 1.85 13.97
C GLY A 5 -19.93 1.93 12.90
N LYS A 6 -19.54 2.23 11.64
CA LYS A 6 -20.50 2.37 10.54
C LYS A 6 -21.12 1.01 10.20
N PRO A 7 -22.46 0.85 10.24
CA PRO A 7 -23.09 -0.42 9.89
C PRO A 7 -23.00 -0.67 8.37
N LEU A 8 -22.80 -1.94 8.00
CA LEU A 8 -22.85 -2.37 6.59
C LEU A 8 -24.27 -2.26 6.04
N ARG A 9 -24.41 -1.70 4.83
CA ARG A 9 -25.69 -1.65 4.10
C ARG A 9 -26.14 -3.06 3.70
N ARG A 10 -27.44 -3.28 3.56
CA ARG A 10 -28.00 -4.58 3.11
C ARG A 10 -27.36 -5.05 1.79
N ALA A 11 -27.21 -4.14 0.82
CA ALA A 11 -26.54 -4.43 -0.45
C ALA A 11 -25.08 -4.91 -0.27
N GLN A 12 -24.32 -4.29 0.65
CA GLN A 12 -22.94 -4.71 0.93
C GLN A 12 -22.89 -6.10 1.56
N LYS A 13 -23.81 -6.42 2.47
CA LYS A 13 -23.92 -7.77 3.06
C LYS A 13 -24.24 -8.83 2.00
N VAL A 14 -25.15 -8.52 1.08
CA VAL A 14 -25.52 -9.43 -0.03
C VAL A 14 -24.33 -9.67 -0.96
N VAL A 15 -23.64 -8.61 -1.39
CA VAL A 15 -22.44 -8.72 -2.24
C VAL A 15 -21.35 -9.52 -1.54
N LEU A 16 -21.13 -9.27 -0.25
CA LEU A 16 -20.15 -10.01 0.54
C LEU A 16 -20.52 -11.49 0.64
N GLY A 17 -21.77 -11.82 0.96
CA GLY A 17 -22.25 -13.19 1.00
C GLY A 17 -22.08 -13.89 -0.35
N ALA A 18 -22.44 -13.22 -1.45
CA ALA A 18 -22.29 -13.75 -2.80
C ALA A 18 -20.82 -13.99 -3.20
N ALA A 19 -19.87 -13.25 -2.63
CA ALA A 19 -18.44 -13.47 -2.86
C ALA A 19 -17.87 -14.63 -2.02
N PHE A 20 -18.30 -14.77 -0.76
CA PHE A 20 -17.74 -15.77 0.17
C PHE A 20 -18.34 -17.16 0.01
N VAL A 21 -19.63 -17.28 -0.35
CA VAL A 21 -20.30 -18.59 -0.48
C VAL A 21 -19.65 -19.47 -1.54
N PRO A 22 -19.36 -19.00 -2.78
CA PRO A 22 -18.66 -19.82 -3.77
C PRO A 22 -17.26 -20.23 -3.31
N MET A 23 -16.53 -19.34 -2.63
CA MET A 23 -15.19 -19.60 -2.12
C MET A 23 -15.19 -20.70 -1.04
N LEU A 24 -16.18 -20.69 -0.14
CA LEU A 24 -16.35 -21.76 0.83
C LEU A 24 -16.71 -23.08 0.14
N GLY A 25 -17.62 -23.04 -0.84
CA GLY A 25 -18.01 -24.21 -1.61
C GLY A 25 -16.85 -24.85 -2.37
N THR A 26 -16.01 -24.05 -3.04
CA THR A 26 -14.84 -24.55 -3.76
C THR A 26 -13.78 -25.11 -2.80
N GLY A 27 -13.58 -24.48 -1.63
CA GLY A 27 -12.68 -25.01 -0.59
C GLY A 27 -13.12 -26.38 -0.07
N VAL A 28 -14.41 -26.54 0.27
CA VAL A 28 -14.98 -27.81 0.73
C VAL A 28 -14.91 -28.88 -0.36
N ALA A 29 -15.26 -28.54 -1.59
CA ALA A 29 -15.18 -29.46 -2.73
C ALA A 29 -13.73 -29.87 -3.03
N GLY A 30 -12.78 -28.94 -2.95
CA GLY A 30 -11.36 -29.19 -3.10
C GLY A 30 -10.86 -30.21 -2.07
N GLY A 31 -11.19 -30.01 -0.79
CA GLY A 31 -10.76 -30.93 0.26
C GLY A 31 -11.40 -32.30 0.21
N TYR A 32 -12.67 -32.37 -0.21
CA TYR A 32 -13.29 -33.65 -0.53
C TYR A 32 -12.58 -34.35 -1.71
N GLY A 33 -12.19 -33.60 -2.74
CA GLY A 33 -11.40 -34.09 -3.86
C GLY A 33 -10.05 -34.67 -3.42
N THR A 34 -9.28 -33.92 -2.63
CA THR A 34 -8.00 -34.37 -2.06
C THR A 34 -8.18 -35.64 -1.23
N TYR A 35 -9.20 -35.68 -0.37
CA TYR A 35 -9.51 -36.86 0.43
C TYR A 35 -9.80 -38.09 -0.42
N THR A 36 -10.68 -37.97 -1.42
CA THR A 36 -11.05 -39.12 -2.28
C THR A 36 -9.88 -39.64 -3.12
N ASN A 37 -9.03 -38.75 -3.64
CA ASN A 37 -7.82 -39.14 -4.38
C ASN A 37 -6.81 -39.90 -3.49
N ILE A 38 -6.50 -39.38 -2.31
CA ILE A 38 -5.54 -40.03 -1.41
C ILE A 38 -6.13 -41.34 -0.86
N LYS A 39 -7.44 -41.37 -0.58
CA LYS A 39 -8.14 -42.58 -0.10
C LYS A 39 -8.03 -43.72 -1.12
N ALA A 40 -8.13 -43.43 -2.41
CA ALA A 40 -8.05 -44.43 -3.47
C ALA A 40 -6.67 -45.10 -3.55
N VAL A 41 -5.60 -44.38 -3.19
CA VAL A 41 -4.21 -44.88 -3.29
C VAL A 41 -3.68 -45.43 -1.97
N PHE A 42 -3.98 -44.77 -0.84
CA PHE A 42 -3.33 -45.02 0.45
C PHE A 42 -4.30 -45.41 1.58
N GLY A 43 -5.60 -45.55 1.28
CA GLY A 43 -6.64 -45.88 2.26
C GLY A 43 -7.14 -44.66 3.07
N ALA A 44 -8.26 -44.85 3.77
CA ALA A 44 -8.99 -43.75 4.41
C ALA A 44 -8.21 -43.08 5.56
N GLY A 45 -7.48 -43.84 6.37
CA GLY A 45 -6.72 -43.30 7.52
C GLY A 45 -5.61 -42.34 7.07
N THR A 46 -4.82 -42.74 6.08
CA THR A 46 -3.77 -41.91 5.47
C THR A 46 -4.35 -40.69 4.79
N ALA A 47 -5.51 -40.83 4.13
CA ALA A 47 -6.20 -39.72 3.47
C ALA A 47 -6.70 -38.64 4.44
N VAL A 48 -7.30 -39.03 5.56
CA VAL A 48 -7.70 -38.06 6.60
C VAL A 48 -6.48 -37.33 7.15
N GLY A 49 -5.40 -38.07 7.46
CA GLY A 49 -4.17 -37.49 7.99
C GLY A 49 -3.50 -36.50 7.03
N ALA A 50 -3.43 -36.85 5.74
CA ALA A 50 -2.83 -36.00 4.72
C ALA A 50 -3.65 -34.72 4.46
N VAL A 51 -4.98 -34.83 4.38
CA VAL A 51 -5.87 -33.67 4.21
C VAL A 51 -5.83 -32.77 5.44
N ALA A 52 -5.88 -33.35 6.64
CA ALA A 52 -5.76 -32.59 7.89
C ALA A 52 -4.41 -31.85 8.00
N ALA A 53 -3.32 -32.49 7.59
CA ALA A 53 -1.98 -31.88 7.62
C ALA A 53 -1.81 -30.77 6.56
N GLY A 54 -2.34 -30.94 5.35
CA GLY A 54 -2.20 -29.95 4.28
C GLY A 54 -3.24 -28.82 4.36
N GLU A 55 -4.50 -29.18 4.13
CA GLU A 55 -5.61 -28.23 4.06
C GLU A 55 -6.07 -27.80 5.45
N GLY A 56 -6.09 -28.72 6.41
CA GLY A 56 -6.45 -28.41 7.80
C GLY A 56 -5.50 -27.39 8.42
N ALA A 57 -4.19 -27.52 8.21
CA ALA A 57 -3.21 -26.53 8.69
C ALA A 57 -3.44 -25.14 8.05
N THR A 58 -3.69 -25.09 6.74
CA THR A 58 -3.98 -23.83 6.02
C THR A 58 -5.28 -23.19 6.51
N ALA A 59 -6.33 -24.00 6.72
CA ALA A 59 -7.61 -23.55 7.26
C ALA A 59 -7.48 -23.01 8.68
N VAL A 60 -6.72 -23.67 9.55
CA VAL A 60 -6.44 -23.19 10.92
C VAL A 60 -5.73 -21.84 10.87
N LEU A 61 -4.66 -21.69 10.07
CA LEU A 61 -3.97 -20.40 9.93
C LEU A 61 -4.90 -19.30 9.39
N ALA A 62 -5.77 -19.62 8.44
CA ALA A 62 -6.75 -18.68 7.90
C ALA A 62 -7.80 -18.26 8.94
N ILE A 63 -8.31 -19.19 9.74
CA ILE A 63 -9.27 -18.89 10.82
C ILE A 63 -8.60 -18.04 11.91
N VAL A 64 -7.36 -18.35 12.30
CA VAL A 64 -6.61 -17.54 13.26
C VAL A 64 -6.40 -16.12 12.71
N LEU A 65 -5.99 -15.99 11.45
CA LEU A 65 -5.83 -14.68 10.81
C LEU A 65 -7.15 -13.89 10.80
N LEU A 66 -8.27 -14.55 10.47
CA LEU A 66 -9.60 -13.93 10.48
C LEU A 66 -9.99 -13.49 11.90
N GLY A 67 -9.77 -14.34 12.91
CA GLY A 67 -10.05 -14.02 14.31
C GLY A 67 -9.26 -12.80 14.79
N LEU A 68 -7.95 -12.75 14.49
CA LEU A 68 -7.10 -11.60 14.81
C LEU A 68 -7.57 -10.32 14.10
N THR A 69 -7.98 -10.45 12.84
CA THR A 69 -8.53 -9.32 12.07
C THR A 69 -9.83 -8.80 12.71
N MET A 70 -10.73 -9.69 13.13
CA MET A 70 -11.98 -9.32 13.80
C MET A 70 -11.77 -8.74 15.21
N LEU A 71 -10.67 -9.11 15.87
CA LEU A 71 -10.24 -8.52 17.15
C LEU A 71 -9.53 -7.16 16.98
N GLY A 72 -9.37 -6.68 15.75
CA GLY A 72 -8.63 -5.45 15.46
C GLY A 72 -7.14 -5.57 15.81
N GLN A 73 -6.55 -6.76 15.67
CA GLN A 73 -5.13 -7.00 15.92
C GLN A 73 -4.36 -7.06 14.61
N SER A 74 -3.10 -6.61 14.61
CA SER A 74 -2.20 -6.75 13.47
C SER A 74 -1.92 -8.22 13.19
N SER A 75 -1.90 -8.62 11.91
CA SER A 75 -1.59 -9.97 11.49
C SER A 75 -0.12 -10.32 11.75
N PRO A 76 0.16 -11.37 12.55
CA PRO A 76 1.52 -11.82 12.77
C PRO A 76 2.16 -12.27 11.46
N LYS A 77 3.38 -11.76 11.19
CA LYS A 77 4.16 -12.11 9.99
C LYS A 77 4.35 -13.62 9.82
N VAL A 78 4.45 -14.35 10.93
CA VAL A 78 4.60 -15.82 10.95
C VAL A 78 3.36 -16.52 10.38
N ILE A 79 2.15 -16.05 10.73
CA ILE A 79 0.91 -16.63 10.22
C ILE A 79 0.79 -16.38 8.72
N ARG A 80 1.10 -15.15 8.27
CA ARG A 80 1.15 -14.81 6.85
C ARG A 80 2.18 -15.65 6.10
N ALA A 81 3.38 -15.84 6.65
CA ALA A 81 4.39 -16.69 6.05
C ALA A 81 3.90 -18.15 5.94
N GLY A 82 3.24 -18.67 6.97
CA GLY A 82 2.65 -20.01 6.94
C GLY A 82 1.58 -20.18 5.86
N LEU A 83 0.69 -19.18 5.69
CA LEU A 83 -0.34 -19.18 4.66
C LEU A 83 0.20 -19.17 3.23
N TRP A 84 1.43 -18.69 3.02
CA TRP A 84 2.12 -18.76 1.72
C TRP A 84 3.01 -20.00 1.59
N ALA A 85 3.63 -20.45 2.68
CA ALA A 85 4.54 -21.58 2.67
C ALA A 85 3.81 -22.91 2.42
N LEU A 86 2.64 -23.13 3.01
CA LEU A 86 1.88 -24.38 2.84
C LEU A 86 1.44 -24.59 1.39
N PRO A 87 0.82 -23.61 0.71
CA PRO A 87 0.47 -23.76 -0.70
C PRO A 87 1.68 -23.83 -1.62
N ALA A 88 2.78 -23.12 -1.32
CA ALA A 88 4.02 -23.24 -2.09
C ALA A 88 4.61 -24.66 -2.00
N ALA A 89 4.59 -25.27 -0.82
CA ALA A 89 5.01 -26.66 -0.63
C ALA A 89 4.08 -27.63 -1.39
N ALA A 90 2.76 -27.40 -1.33
CA ALA A 90 1.78 -28.16 -2.10
C ALA A 90 2.01 -28.05 -3.61
N SER A 91 2.28 -26.85 -4.12
CA SER A 91 2.63 -26.59 -5.52
C SER A 91 3.90 -27.31 -5.95
N ALA A 92 4.94 -27.29 -5.11
CA ALA A 92 6.19 -28.01 -5.38
C ALA A 92 5.96 -29.53 -5.44
N MET A 93 5.23 -30.08 -4.48
CA MET A 93 4.87 -31.51 -4.49
C MET A 93 4.03 -31.87 -5.72
N SER A 94 3.04 -31.04 -6.06
CA SER A 94 2.14 -31.28 -7.20
C SER A 94 2.88 -31.20 -8.54
N ALA A 95 3.89 -30.33 -8.66
CA ALA A 95 4.75 -30.26 -9.84
C ALA A 95 5.53 -31.57 -10.07
N THR A 96 5.99 -32.23 -8.99
CA THR A 96 6.73 -33.51 -9.10
C THR A 96 5.84 -34.70 -9.48
N ALA A 97 4.53 -34.59 -9.28
CA ALA A 97 3.57 -35.64 -9.63
C ALA A 97 3.14 -35.60 -11.11
N ALA A 98 3.44 -34.51 -11.83
CA ALA A 98 3.02 -34.32 -13.20
C ALA A 98 3.85 -35.15 -14.20
N LYS A 99 3.17 -35.71 -15.21
CA LYS A 99 3.79 -36.54 -16.26
C LYS A 99 4.19 -35.75 -17.49
N THR A 100 3.58 -34.58 -17.69
CA THR A 100 3.84 -33.69 -18.82
C THR A 100 4.16 -32.27 -18.37
N PRO A 101 4.90 -31.47 -19.18
CA PRO A 101 5.16 -30.07 -18.87
C PRO A 101 3.88 -29.23 -18.69
N GLY A 102 2.83 -29.51 -19.47
CA GLY A 102 1.54 -28.83 -19.35
C GLY A 102 0.83 -29.15 -18.03
N GLU A 103 0.80 -30.44 -17.66
CA GLU A 103 0.24 -30.90 -16.38
C GLU A 103 1.01 -30.31 -15.19
N MET A 104 2.34 -30.21 -15.29
CA MET A 104 3.19 -29.61 -14.26
C MET A 104 2.81 -28.16 -13.97
N VAL A 105 2.59 -27.36 -15.02
CA VAL A 105 2.17 -25.96 -14.86
C VAL A 105 0.80 -25.87 -14.19
N ILE A 106 -0.17 -26.67 -14.62
CA ILE A 106 -1.53 -26.66 -14.06
C ILE A 106 -1.50 -27.08 -12.58
N TYR A 107 -0.80 -28.16 -12.26
CA TYR A 107 -0.71 -28.70 -10.90
C TYR A 107 0.07 -27.77 -9.96
N ALA A 108 1.11 -27.10 -10.43
CA ALA A 108 1.85 -26.13 -9.63
C ALA A 108 1.07 -24.82 -9.42
N LEU A 109 0.33 -24.35 -10.43
CA LEU A 109 -0.37 -23.07 -10.37
C LEU A 109 -1.63 -23.13 -9.51
N THR A 110 -2.32 -24.28 -9.48
CA THR A 110 -3.62 -24.42 -8.82
C THR A 110 -3.59 -24.05 -7.32
N PRO A 111 -2.65 -24.55 -6.49
CA PRO A 111 -2.57 -24.15 -5.08
C PRO A 111 -2.20 -22.66 -4.90
N MET A 112 -1.37 -22.11 -5.78
CA MET A 112 -1.00 -20.69 -5.73
C MET A 112 -2.16 -19.76 -6.09
N GLY A 113 -2.98 -20.13 -7.09
CA GLY A 113 -4.16 -19.37 -7.50
C GLY A 113 -5.21 -19.28 -6.38
N MET A 114 -5.41 -20.37 -5.63
CA MET A 114 -6.29 -20.38 -4.45
C MET A 114 -5.76 -19.45 -3.35
N THR A 115 -4.45 -19.42 -3.15
CA THR A 115 -3.79 -18.57 -2.14
C THR A 115 -3.91 -17.08 -2.48
N ALA A 116 -3.72 -16.72 -3.75
CA ALA A 116 -3.92 -15.35 -4.21
C ALA A 116 -5.38 -14.88 -4.00
N SER A 117 -6.34 -15.76 -4.27
CA SER A 117 -7.77 -15.50 -4.03
C SER A 117 -8.05 -15.32 -2.53
N ALA A 118 -7.44 -16.15 -1.68
CA ALA A 118 -7.57 -16.04 -0.23
C ALA A 118 -6.97 -14.75 0.34
N GLU A 119 -5.83 -14.28 -0.18
CA GLU A 119 -5.25 -12.97 0.20
C GLU A 119 -6.21 -11.82 -0.18
N GLY A 120 -6.87 -11.92 -1.34
CA GLY A 120 -7.92 -10.98 -1.74
C GLY A 120 -9.10 -10.95 -0.76
N ALA A 121 -9.56 -12.12 -0.31
CA ALA A 121 -10.61 -12.23 0.70
C ALA A 121 -10.18 -11.68 2.07
N ALA A 122 -8.94 -11.95 2.48
CA ALA A 122 -8.36 -11.41 3.72
C ALA A 122 -8.23 -9.88 3.67
N PHE A 123 -7.82 -9.33 2.52
CA PHE A 123 -7.80 -7.88 2.30
C PHE A 123 -9.21 -7.27 2.41
N LEU A 124 -10.22 -7.90 1.81
CA LEU A 124 -11.60 -7.44 1.89
C LEU A 124 -12.12 -7.49 3.34
N ALA A 125 -11.85 -8.57 4.06
CA ALA A 125 -12.22 -8.73 5.47
C ALA A 125 -11.59 -7.63 6.33
N ARG A 126 -10.28 -7.38 6.17
CA ARG A 126 -9.60 -6.26 6.84
C ARG A 126 -10.27 -4.93 6.50
N ARG A 127 -10.58 -4.67 5.22
CA ARG A 127 -11.19 -3.39 4.82
C ARG A 127 -12.59 -3.20 5.43
N ILE A 128 -13.34 -4.28 5.63
CA ILE A 128 -14.64 -4.24 6.31
C ILE A 128 -14.48 -3.91 7.79
N VAL A 129 -13.50 -4.53 8.48
CA VAL A 129 -13.19 -4.21 9.88
C VAL A 129 -12.78 -2.75 10.01
N VAL A 130 -11.87 -2.27 9.17
CA VAL A 130 -11.46 -0.86 9.14
C VAL A 130 -12.66 0.07 8.90
N TYR A 131 -13.57 -0.30 7.99
CA TYR A 131 -14.77 0.50 7.73
C TYR A 131 -15.73 0.54 8.92
N ARG A 132 -15.90 -0.59 9.63
CA ARG A 132 -16.75 -0.63 10.82
C ARG A 132 -16.08 0.10 11.98
N ASP A 133 -14.87 -0.27 12.35
CA ASP A 133 -14.26 0.16 13.60
C ASP A 133 -13.53 1.50 13.47
N GLY A 134 -13.30 1.98 12.23
CA GLY A 134 -12.60 3.23 11.93
C GLY A 134 -11.10 3.18 12.24
N ARG A 135 -10.57 2.01 12.62
CA ARG A 135 -9.17 1.77 12.95
C ARG A 135 -8.57 0.72 12.04
N ASP A 136 -7.32 0.92 11.67
CA ASP A 136 -6.55 -0.04 10.87
C ASP A 136 -5.35 -0.52 11.67
N ALA A 137 -5.53 -1.64 12.38
CA ALA A 137 -4.55 -2.22 13.30
C ALA A 137 -3.18 -2.45 12.66
N GLU A 138 -3.15 -2.78 11.37
CA GLU A 138 -1.92 -2.97 10.60
C GLU A 138 -1.22 -1.64 10.30
N ALA A 139 -1.99 -0.61 9.95
CA ALA A 139 -1.44 0.73 9.74
C ALA A 139 -0.93 1.32 11.07
N GLU A 140 -1.67 1.11 12.16
CA GLU A 140 -1.28 1.50 13.52
C GLU A 140 0.00 0.78 13.98
N ALA A 141 0.09 -0.54 13.79
CA ALA A 141 1.30 -1.31 14.09
C ALA A 141 2.50 -0.85 13.26
N HIS A 142 2.33 -0.62 11.95
CA HIS A 142 3.40 -0.10 11.10
C HIS A 142 3.83 1.32 11.52
N ALA A 143 2.88 2.19 11.88
CA ALA A 143 3.21 3.52 12.40
C ALA A 143 3.98 3.44 13.72
N ALA A 144 3.57 2.55 14.64
CA ALA A 144 4.27 2.31 15.90
C ALA A 144 5.71 1.81 15.66
N ASP A 145 5.91 0.84 14.77
CA ASP A 145 7.24 0.33 14.39
C ASP A 145 8.14 1.46 13.84
N VAL A 146 7.60 2.33 12.97
CA VAL A 146 8.34 3.46 12.40
C VAL A 146 8.71 4.48 13.48
N VAL A 147 7.79 4.80 14.39
CA VAL A 147 8.03 5.74 15.50
C VAL A 147 9.05 5.18 16.48
N GLN A 148 8.96 3.90 16.83
CA GLN A 148 9.94 3.24 17.70
C GLN A 148 11.33 3.22 17.06
N ALA A 149 11.43 2.86 15.77
CA ALA A 149 12.69 2.89 15.04
C ALA A 149 13.26 4.31 14.95
N LEU A 150 12.41 5.31 14.74
CA LEU A 150 12.82 6.72 14.73
C LEU A 150 13.39 7.14 16.08
N ALA A 151 12.71 6.81 17.18
CA ALA A 151 13.16 7.10 18.54
C ALA A 151 14.51 6.43 18.83
N TYR A 152 14.66 5.16 18.45
CA TYR A 152 15.93 4.44 18.58
C TYR A 152 17.07 5.13 17.81
N HIS A 153 16.85 5.49 16.53
CA HIS A 153 17.87 6.14 15.72
C HIS A 153 18.18 7.58 16.18
N ARG A 154 17.20 8.32 16.72
CA ARG A 154 17.40 9.62 17.36
C ARG A 154 18.27 9.50 18.62
N ALA A 155 17.94 8.57 19.51
CA ALA A 155 18.71 8.32 20.72
C ALA A 155 20.15 7.87 20.40
N ARG A 156 20.30 6.97 19.42
CA ARG A 156 21.61 6.52 18.95
C ARG A 156 22.40 7.64 18.27
N ALA A 157 21.76 8.55 17.53
CA ALA A 157 22.42 9.70 16.94
C ALA A 157 22.98 10.67 17.99
N ALA A 158 22.27 10.84 19.12
CA ALA A 158 22.71 11.71 20.21
C ALA A 158 23.83 11.09 21.06
N ASN A 159 23.69 9.80 21.41
CA ASN A 159 24.46 9.22 22.52
C ASN A 159 25.55 8.21 22.10
N HIS A 160 25.63 7.82 20.82
CA HIS A 160 26.59 6.79 20.41
C HIS A 160 28.04 7.33 20.35
N PRO A 161 29.05 6.59 20.86
CA PRO A 161 30.44 7.06 20.94
C PRO A 161 31.10 7.26 19.57
N ASP A 162 30.78 6.40 18.58
CA ASP A 162 31.30 6.53 17.22
C ASP A 162 30.54 7.57 16.38
N GLU A 163 31.25 8.59 15.90
CA GLU A 163 30.71 9.65 15.03
C GLU A 163 30.11 9.13 13.72
N LYS A 164 30.70 8.09 13.11
CA LYS A 164 30.17 7.51 11.87
C LYS A 164 28.80 6.89 12.12
N VAL A 165 28.63 6.26 13.28
CA VAL A 165 27.35 5.66 13.68
C VAL A 165 26.32 6.73 14.02
N ARG A 166 26.72 7.83 14.67
CA ARG A 166 25.84 8.98 14.92
C ARG A 166 25.28 9.53 13.61
N ARG A 167 26.16 9.84 12.66
CA ARG A 167 25.78 10.37 11.34
C ARG A 167 24.90 9.39 10.55
N LYS A 168 25.22 8.10 10.56
CA LYS A 168 24.35 7.07 9.94
C LYS A 168 22.97 7.04 10.58
N SER A 169 22.89 7.09 11.90
CA SER A 169 21.63 7.08 12.63
C SER A 169 20.81 8.33 12.39
N GLU A 170 21.46 9.49 12.27
CA GLU A 170 20.82 10.74 11.88
C GLU A 170 20.19 10.63 10.48
N LEU A 171 20.94 10.14 9.49
CA LEU A 171 20.42 9.93 8.13
C LEU A 171 19.24 8.94 8.10
N GLU A 172 19.32 7.83 8.85
CA GLU A 172 18.20 6.88 8.96
C GLU A 172 17.00 7.51 9.67
N SER A 173 17.21 8.34 10.69
CA SER A 173 16.14 9.08 11.36
C SER A 173 15.40 10.01 10.40
N TRP A 174 16.11 10.68 9.48
CA TRP A 174 15.48 11.51 8.44
C TRP A 174 14.69 10.69 7.43
N LYS A 175 15.16 9.50 7.06
CA LYS A 175 14.42 8.58 6.19
C LYS A 175 13.15 8.06 6.86
N LEU A 176 13.23 7.73 8.15
CA LEU A 176 12.08 7.26 8.94
C LEU A 176 11.09 8.38 9.19
N ALA A 177 11.55 9.60 9.49
CA ALA A 177 10.68 10.77 9.68
C ALA A 177 9.81 11.05 8.45
N ARG A 178 10.33 10.80 7.22
CA ARG A 178 9.54 10.90 5.98
C ARG A 178 8.37 9.90 5.91
N LYS A 179 8.46 8.78 6.62
CA LYS A 179 7.44 7.72 6.65
C LYS A 179 6.44 7.91 7.78
N VAL A 180 6.74 8.75 8.78
CA VAL A 180 5.81 9.04 9.88
C VAL A 180 4.56 9.70 9.30
N GLY A 181 3.38 9.16 9.65
CA GLY A 181 2.09 9.64 9.18
C GLY A 181 1.75 9.29 7.72
N ALA A 182 2.61 8.57 7.00
CA ALA A 182 2.30 8.13 5.65
C ALA A 182 1.15 7.10 5.66
N GLY A 183 0.02 7.44 5.04
CA GLY A 183 -1.16 6.57 4.97
C GLY A 183 -2.11 6.67 6.17
N ASP A 184 -1.79 7.50 7.18
CA ASP A 184 -2.68 7.76 8.31
C ASP A 184 -3.64 8.91 7.98
N ILE A 185 -4.82 8.54 7.47
CA ILE A 185 -5.87 9.49 7.08
C ILE A 185 -6.42 10.22 8.32
N VAL A 186 -6.42 9.57 9.49
CA VAL A 186 -6.90 10.16 10.73
C VAL A 186 -5.92 11.22 11.21
N LEU A 187 -4.62 10.94 11.19
CA LEU A 187 -3.58 11.91 11.53
C LEU A 187 -3.61 13.10 10.57
N GLY A 188 -3.78 12.88 9.26
CA GLY A 188 -3.91 13.97 8.29
C GLY A 188 -5.08 14.92 8.61
N THR A 189 -6.22 14.35 9.01
CA THR A 189 -7.40 15.15 9.42
C THR A 189 -7.12 15.91 10.72
N ARG A 190 -6.58 15.22 11.73
CA ARG A 190 -6.25 15.83 13.03
C ARG A 190 -5.19 16.92 12.94
N LEU A 191 -4.20 16.79 12.06
CA LEU A 191 -3.18 17.82 11.85
C LEU A 191 -3.80 19.10 11.29
N VAL A 192 -4.79 18.99 10.40
CA VAL A 192 -5.52 20.15 9.90
C VAL A 192 -6.37 20.78 11.01
N ASP A 193 -6.99 19.96 11.86
CA ASP A 193 -7.76 20.47 13.02
C ASP A 193 -6.84 21.23 14.00
N VAL A 194 -5.69 20.65 14.35
CA VAL A 194 -4.67 21.30 15.21
C VAL A 194 -4.13 22.59 14.57
N GLN A 195 -3.89 22.59 13.25
CA GLN A 195 -3.49 23.81 12.55
C GLN A 195 -4.59 24.87 12.59
N ARG A 196 -5.85 24.48 12.42
CA ARG A 196 -6.98 25.40 12.50
C ARG A 196 -7.12 25.98 13.90
N GLU A 197 -6.94 25.17 14.93
CA GLU A 197 -6.93 25.60 16.33
C GLU A 197 -5.83 26.64 16.57
N HIS A 198 -4.58 26.34 16.22
CA HIS A 198 -3.47 27.29 16.37
C HIS A 198 -3.64 28.58 15.56
N VAL A 199 -4.22 28.50 14.36
CA VAL A 199 -4.54 29.70 13.56
C VAL A 199 -5.63 30.53 14.24
N THR A 200 -6.62 29.88 14.85
CA THR A 200 -7.70 30.56 15.57
C THR A 200 -7.18 31.21 16.84
N GLU A 201 -6.38 30.50 17.63
CA GLU A 201 -5.69 31.04 18.83
C GLU A 201 -4.79 32.23 18.47
N GLY A 202 -4.01 32.12 17.40
CA GLY A 202 -3.15 33.20 16.92
C GLY A 202 -3.95 34.42 16.44
N ALA A 203 -5.08 34.21 15.78
CA ALA A 203 -5.97 35.28 15.35
C ALA A 203 -6.65 35.98 16.53
N ASP A 204 -7.10 35.21 17.53
CA ASP A 204 -7.70 35.75 18.75
C ASP A 204 -6.70 36.61 19.54
N ALA A 205 -5.46 36.12 19.69
CA ALA A 205 -4.38 36.88 20.32
C ALA A 205 -4.07 38.19 19.58
N ALA A 206 -4.06 38.17 18.24
CA ALA A 206 -3.83 39.37 17.44
C ALA A 206 -4.99 40.38 17.54
N LEU A 207 -6.23 39.91 17.58
CA LEU A 207 -7.40 40.78 17.79
C LEU A 207 -7.39 41.39 19.19
N ALA A 208 -7.06 40.61 20.22
CA ALA A 208 -6.94 41.10 21.58
C ALA A 208 -5.89 42.22 21.70
N ASP A 209 -4.73 42.06 21.04
CA ASP A 209 -3.69 43.10 20.95
C ASP A 209 -4.19 44.36 20.23
N MET A 210 -4.86 44.21 19.08
CA MET A 210 -5.42 45.34 18.33
C MET A 210 -6.48 46.13 19.09
N PHE A 211 -7.30 45.47 19.90
CA PHE A 211 -8.37 46.10 20.69
C PHE A 211 -7.94 46.49 22.11
N GLY A 212 -6.67 46.27 22.48
CA GLY A 212 -6.17 46.56 23.83
C GLY A 212 -6.88 45.76 24.93
N VAL A 213 -7.52 44.65 24.57
CA VAL A 213 -8.19 43.75 25.52
C VAL A 213 -7.12 42.79 26.00
N ALA A 214 -6.79 42.81 27.29
CA ALA A 214 -5.89 41.82 27.86
C ALA A 214 -6.51 40.43 27.67
N THR A 215 -5.89 39.59 26.83
CA THR A 215 -6.26 38.19 26.68
C THR A 215 -6.07 37.55 28.06
N ALA A 216 -7.16 37.17 28.72
CA ALA A 216 -7.07 36.44 29.97
C ALA A 216 -6.25 35.16 29.71
N PRO A 217 -5.21 34.87 30.52
CA PRO A 217 -4.42 33.66 30.32
C PRO A 217 -5.36 32.46 30.40
N ALA A 218 -5.23 31.54 29.44
CA ALA A 218 -6.01 30.31 29.39
C ALA A 218 -6.00 29.66 30.78
N LEU A 219 -7.18 29.61 31.40
CA LEU A 219 -7.38 28.96 32.68
C LEU A 219 -6.90 27.52 32.54
N THR A 220 -5.81 27.20 33.23
CA THR A 220 -5.41 25.83 33.49
C THR A 220 -6.63 25.07 33.99
N ALA A 221 -7.00 24.02 33.27
CA ALA A 221 -8.15 23.17 33.58
C ALA A 221 -8.10 22.75 35.05
N ARG A 222 -8.98 23.32 35.87
CA ARG A 222 -9.31 22.77 37.18
C ARG A 222 -10.16 21.51 36.98
N PRO A 223 -10.04 20.52 37.87
CA PRO A 223 -10.80 19.29 37.76
C PRO A 223 -12.29 19.60 37.86
N VAL A 224 -13.06 18.95 36.98
CA VAL A 224 -14.51 19.03 36.88
C VAL A 224 -15.13 18.50 38.16
N ASP A 225 -15.67 19.38 39.00
CA ASP A 225 -16.73 19.04 39.95
C ASP A 225 -18.10 19.34 39.30
N GLU A 226 -19.07 18.51 39.70
CA GLU A 226 -20.40 18.23 39.14
C GLU A 226 -21.24 19.37 38.54
N PRO A 227 -22.17 19.05 37.61
CA PRO A 227 -23.09 20.02 37.04
C PRO A 227 -24.14 20.45 38.07
N VAL A 228 -24.10 21.74 38.45
CA VAL A 228 -25.21 22.40 39.12
C VAL A 228 -26.18 22.90 38.05
N ASP A 229 -27.40 22.34 38.04
CA ASP A 229 -28.53 22.83 37.26
C ASP A 229 -28.83 24.28 37.63
N VAL A 230 -28.51 25.22 36.73
CA VAL A 230 -29.01 26.59 36.80
C VAL A 230 -30.28 26.66 35.98
N VAL A 231 -31.42 26.51 36.65
CA VAL A 231 -32.74 26.85 36.12
C VAL A 231 -32.81 28.37 35.98
N VAL A 232 -32.73 28.88 34.75
CA VAL A 232 -33.12 30.25 34.44
C VAL A 232 -34.61 30.24 34.10
N GLU A 233 -35.42 30.67 35.06
CA GLU A 233 -36.84 30.93 34.91
C GLU A 233 -37.01 32.20 34.05
N LEU A 234 -37.32 32.01 32.77
CA LEU A 234 -37.70 33.08 31.85
C LEU A 234 -39.22 33.14 31.79
N ASP A 235 -39.77 34.03 32.61
CA ASP A 235 -41.18 34.41 32.64
C ASP A 235 -41.49 35.21 31.35
N ILE A 236 -42.11 34.57 30.36
CA ILE A 236 -42.62 35.23 29.15
C ILE A 236 -44.14 35.00 29.07
N ASP A 237 -44.86 36.04 29.46
CA ASP A 237 -46.31 36.18 29.34
C ASP A 237 -46.73 36.43 27.87
N ARG A 238 -47.85 35.81 27.51
CA ARG A 238 -48.78 36.08 26.40
C ARG A 238 -48.42 35.83 24.93
N SER A 239 -49.21 34.90 24.41
CA SER A 239 -50.16 35.12 23.29
C SER A 239 -49.62 34.94 21.88
N THR A 240 -49.82 33.75 21.32
CA THR A 240 -50.77 33.52 20.21
C THR A 240 -50.82 32.03 19.83
N GLY A 241 -52.04 31.47 19.77
CA GLY A 241 -52.44 30.48 18.76
C GLY A 241 -51.93 29.04 18.88
N SER A 242 -52.65 28.23 19.64
CA SER A 242 -52.69 26.76 19.51
C SER A 242 -53.46 26.37 18.24
N ILE A 243 -52.88 25.50 17.39
CA ILE A 243 -53.66 24.56 16.55
C ILE A 243 -52.96 23.20 16.55
N HIS A 244 -53.57 22.29 17.32
CA HIS A 244 -53.75 20.85 17.10
C HIS A 244 -52.56 19.94 16.73
N SER A 245 -52.21 19.12 17.71
CA SER A 245 -51.83 17.71 17.52
C SER A 245 -53.09 16.86 17.38
N THR A 246 -53.13 15.95 16.41
CA THR A 246 -54.06 14.81 16.44
C THR A 246 -53.46 13.60 15.69
N ASN A 247 -53.48 12.47 16.39
CA ASN A 247 -53.16 11.11 15.97
C ASN A 247 -53.86 10.68 14.66
N ALA A 248 -53.30 9.71 13.96
CA ALA A 248 -53.99 8.45 13.62
C ALA A 248 -53.08 7.50 12.82
N GLU A 249 -53.09 6.24 13.25
CA GLU A 249 -52.58 5.07 12.54
C GLU A 249 -53.48 4.69 11.34
N GLU A 250 -52.92 3.82 10.48
CA GLU A 250 -53.61 2.73 9.75
C GLU A 250 -54.47 3.03 8.50
N SER A 251 -53.97 2.60 7.32
CA SER A 251 -54.64 1.69 6.35
C SER A 251 -53.84 1.63 5.03
N THR A 252 -53.37 0.46 4.58
CA THR A 252 -54.08 -0.57 3.78
C THR A 252 -53.82 -0.43 2.27
N GLN A 253 -53.14 -1.44 1.74
CA GLN A 253 -53.28 -2.07 0.42
C GLN A 253 -54.11 -1.35 -0.65
N ILE A 254 -53.48 -1.06 -1.80
CA ILE A 254 -54.17 -1.08 -3.09
C ILE A 254 -53.32 -1.85 -4.11
N SER A 255 -53.94 -2.92 -4.60
CA SER A 255 -53.59 -3.74 -5.76
C SER A 255 -53.52 -2.89 -7.05
N MET A 256 -52.54 -3.17 -7.91
CA MET A 256 -52.74 -2.98 -9.35
C MET A 256 -52.00 -4.08 -10.11
N GLU A 257 -52.77 -5.07 -10.53
CA GLU A 257 -52.42 -6.01 -11.59
C GLU A 257 -52.30 -5.29 -12.93
N ARG A 258 -51.29 -5.66 -13.73
CA ARG A 258 -51.36 -5.56 -15.18
C ARG A 258 -50.59 -6.72 -15.81
N SER A 259 -51.38 -7.68 -16.27
CA SER A 259 -51.01 -8.77 -17.17
C SER A 259 -51.21 -8.34 -18.63
N THR A 260 -50.33 -8.78 -19.54
CA THR A 260 -50.58 -9.31 -20.91
C THR A 260 -49.24 -9.53 -21.62
N SER A 261 -48.88 -10.80 -21.92
CA SER A 261 -48.73 -11.40 -23.28
C SER A 261 -47.40 -11.09 -23.99
N ASP A 262 -46.68 -11.99 -24.67
CA ASP A 262 -46.89 -13.37 -25.13
C ASP A 262 -45.52 -14.05 -25.36
N LEU A 263 -45.52 -15.39 -25.31
CA LEU A 263 -44.42 -16.32 -25.60
C LEU A 263 -44.02 -16.34 -27.10
N PRO A 264 -42.84 -16.90 -27.45
CA PRO A 264 -42.85 -18.31 -27.86
C PRO A 264 -41.78 -19.19 -27.20
N VAL A 265 -42.19 -20.43 -26.99
CA VAL A 265 -41.51 -21.60 -26.43
C VAL A 265 -40.39 -22.12 -27.35
N PRO A 266 -39.25 -22.58 -26.80
CA PRO A 266 -38.46 -23.62 -27.44
C PRO A 266 -38.71 -25.01 -26.83
N ALA A 267 -38.86 -25.97 -27.73
CA ALA A 267 -39.26 -27.35 -27.51
C ALA A 267 -38.32 -28.16 -26.60
N LEU A 268 -38.94 -29.09 -25.86
CA LEU A 268 -38.31 -30.23 -25.21
C LEU A 268 -37.83 -31.24 -26.26
N GLU A 269 -36.55 -31.59 -26.20
CA GLU A 269 -35.95 -32.78 -26.83
C GLU A 269 -34.77 -33.28 -25.95
N PRO A 270 -34.33 -34.55 -26.09
CA PRO A 270 -34.33 -35.54 -25.00
C PRO A 270 -33.04 -35.60 -24.15
N GLY A 271 -33.14 -36.33 -23.04
CA GLY A 271 -32.25 -36.27 -21.88
C GLY A 271 -30.78 -36.71 -22.05
N PRO A 272 -29.95 -36.48 -21.02
CA PRO A 272 -28.51 -36.72 -21.08
C PRO A 272 -28.19 -38.22 -21.01
N VAL A 273 -27.65 -38.74 -22.10
CA VAL A 273 -26.88 -39.99 -22.14
C VAL A 273 -25.65 -39.82 -21.25
N LYS A 274 -25.47 -40.74 -20.27
CA LYS A 274 -24.26 -40.82 -19.44
C LYS A 274 -23.04 -41.01 -20.34
N ARG A 275 -22.20 -39.96 -20.47
CA ARG A 275 -20.86 -40.07 -21.07
C ARG A 275 -19.86 -40.47 -19.99
N SER A 276 -19.19 -41.60 -20.23
CA SER A 276 -18.11 -42.13 -19.41
C SER A 276 -16.82 -41.31 -19.63
N PRO A 277 -15.94 -41.12 -18.62
CA PRO A 277 -14.76 -40.24 -18.73
C PRO A 277 -13.61 -40.72 -19.64
N TYR A 278 -13.80 -41.72 -20.49
CA TYR A 278 -12.70 -42.37 -21.23
C TYR A 278 -12.64 -42.11 -22.74
N ASP A 279 -13.54 -41.31 -23.32
CA ASP A 279 -13.64 -41.13 -24.79
C ASP A 279 -12.88 -39.92 -25.37
N LEU A 280 -11.88 -39.36 -24.67
CA LEU A 280 -11.05 -38.24 -25.18
C LEU A 280 -9.61 -38.61 -25.56
N LEU A 281 -9.27 -39.90 -25.67
CA LEU A 281 -7.89 -40.36 -25.95
C LEU A 281 -7.75 -41.19 -27.24
N GLN A 282 -8.53 -40.91 -28.29
CA GLN A 282 -8.35 -41.62 -29.55
C GLN A 282 -8.58 -40.73 -30.79
N LEU A 283 -7.61 -39.87 -31.05
CA LEU A 283 -7.29 -39.40 -32.40
C LEU A 283 -5.84 -38.86 -32.41
N GLU A 284 -4.88 -39.79 -32.35
CA GLU A 284 -3.56 -39.57 -32.93
C GLU A 284 -3.37 -40.53 -34.10
N GLU A 285 -3.11 -39.97 -35.29
CA GLU A 285 -2.20 -40.47 -36.32
C GLU A 285 -2.24 -39.44 -37.47
N SER A 286 -1.21 -39.14 -38.27
CA SER A 286 0.14 -39.64 -38.47
C SER A 286 0.78 -38.69 -39.51
N THR A 287 2.08 -38.37 -39.43
CA THR A 287 3.00 -38.36 -40.60
C THR A 287 4.46 -38.22 -40.12
N ARG A 288 5.31 -39.08 -40.67
CA ARG A 288 6.73 -39.35 -40.39
C ARG A 288 7.73 -38.27 -40.89
N PRO A 289 9.02 -38.33 -40.47
CA PRO A 289 10.02 -37.26 -40.59
C PRO A 289 11.16 -37.52 -41.61
N ALA A 290 11.91 -36.45 -41.97
CA ALA A 290 13.38 -36.34 -42.16
C ALA A 290 13.77 -35.05 -42.93
N PRO A 291 15.04 -34.56 -42.95
CA PRO A 291 16.16 -34.70 -42.01
C PRO A 291 16.75 -33.33 -41.56
N ALA A 292 17.73 -33.40 -40.67
CA ALA A 292 18.45 -32.28 -40.07
C ALA A 292 19.40 -31.55 -41.04
N GLU A 293 19.53 -30.22 -40.92
CA GLU A 293 20.81 -29.55 -41.12
C GLU A 293 20.91 -28.14 -40.50
N SER A 294 22.09 -27.92 -39.92
CA SER A 294 22.85 -26.67 -39.80
C SER A 294 22.43 -25.57 -38.81
N THR A 295 23.33 -25.43 -37.85
CA THR A 295 23.59 -24.34 -36.91
C THR A 295 23.60 -22.94 -37.55
N GLY A 296 22.77 -22.05 -37.02
CA GLY A 296 22.84 -20.60 -37.23
C GLY A 296 22.51 -19.84 -35.95
N ARG A 297 23.53 -19.52 -35.16
CA ARG A 297 23.42 -18.70 -33.93
C ARG A 297 23.11 -17.26 -34.33
N GLY A 298 21.84 -16.87 -34.25
CA GLY A 298 21.39 -15.47 -34.23
C GLY A 298 20.81 -15.12 -32.85
N PRO A 299 21.12 -13.96 -32.25
CA PRO A 299 20.56 -13.58 -30.96
C PRO A 299 19.07 -13.29 -31.09
N LYS A 300 18.25 -14.19 -30.54
CA LYS A 300 16.80 -14.01 -30.41
C LYS A 300 16.54 -12.91 -29.36
N ARG A 301 16.00 -11.80 -29.84
CA ARG A 301 15.40 -10.72 -29.04
C ARG A 301 14.22 -11.33 -28.29
N VAL A 302 14.30 -11.35 -26.96
CA VAL A 302 13.19 -11.76 -26.09
C VAL A 302 12.27 -10.56 -25.94
N ASP A 303 11.07 -10.68 -26.48
CA ASP A 303 9.95 -9.79 -26.19
C ASP A 303 9.55 -9.98 -24.72
N ALA A 304 9.90 -9.00 -23.89
CA ALA A 304 9.42 -8.89 -22.51
C ALA A 304 8.04 -8.24 -22.53
N ALA A 305 6.99 -9.07 -22.50
CA ALA A 305 5.66 -8.62 -22.10
C ALA A 305 5.67 -8.29 -20.59
N ASP A 306 5.09 -7.13 -20.26
CA ASP A 306 4.80 -6.59 -18.93
C ASP A 306 5.96 -6.46 -17.93
N GLN A 307 6.87 -5.51 -18.22
CA GLN A 307 7.50 -4.74 -17.16
C GLN A 307 6.64 -3.52 -16.86
N SER A 308 6.08 -3.47 -15.64
CA SER A 308 5.51 -2.25 -15.07
C SER A 308 6.43 -1.06 -15.36
N THR A 309 5.89 -0.06 -16.05
CA THR A 309 6.60 1.20 -16.30
C THR A 309 7.21 1.71 -14.99
N PRO A 310 8.52 2.00 -14.94
CA PRO A 310 9.13 2.56 -13.74
C PRO A 310 8.41 3.86 -13.37
N PRO A 311 8.18 4.13 -12.07
CA PRO A 311 7.48 5.34 -11.66
C PRO A 311 8.20 6.56 -12.22
N LYS A 312 7.50 7.28 -13.09
CA LYS A 312 7.97 8.52 -13.70
C LYS A 312 8.35 9.46 -12.57
N ARG A 313 9.65 9.68 -12.34
CA ARG A 313 10.14 10.63 -11.33
C ARG A 313 9.64 12.00 -11.73
N VAL A 314 8.58 12.45 -11.10
CA VAL A 314 8.13 13.83 -11.18
C VAL A 314 9.10 14.64 -10.32
N THR A 315 10.25 15.01 -10.90
CA THR A 315 11.06 16.08 -10.32
C THR A 315 10.29 17.36 -10.58
N HIS A 316 9.41 17.74 -9.65
CA HIS A 316 8.80 19.07 -9.66
C HIS A 316 9.92 20.11 -9.66
N ARG A 317 9.74 21.17 -10.46
CA ARG A 317 10.65 22.31 -10.49
C ARG A 317 10.74 22.87 -9.07
N VAL A 318 11.96 23.00 -8.54
CA VAL A 318 12.20 23.61 -7.23
C VAL A 318 11.51 24.99 -7.22
N PRO A 319 10.62 25.27 -6.24
CA PRO A 319 9.96 26.56 -6.12
C PRO A 319 10.97 27.70 -6.14
N ASP A 320 10.60 28.83 -6.74
CA ASP A 320 11.52 29.98 -6.87
C ASP A 320 12.05 30.47 -5.52
N ALA A 321 11.24 30.36 -4.46
CA ALA A 321 11.64 30.68 -3.09
C ALA A 321 12.73 29.75 -2.50
N ALA A 322 12.90 28.54 -3.04
CA ALA A 322 13.90 27.57 -2.62
C ALA A 322 15.16 27.59 -3.49
N LYS A 323 15.24 28.47 -4.50
CA LYS A 323 16.46 28.70 -5.26
C LYS A 323 17.38 29.59 -4.44
N SER A 324 18.65 29.21 -4.33
CA SER A 324 19.65 30.03 -3.64
C SER A 324 19.72 31.43 -4.27
N THR A 325 19.50 32.47 -3.47
CA THR A 325 19.70 33.88 -3.82
C THR A 325 21.18 34.28 -3.92
N GLN A 326 22.09 33.32 -3.75
CA GLN A 326 23.53 33.58 -3.74
C GLN A 326 23.99 34.13 -5.10
N PRO A 327 24.68 35.29 -5.14
CA PRO A 327 25.20 35.85 -6.37
C PRO A 327 26.10 34.84 -7.09
N ARG A 328 25.82 34.58 -8.36
CA ARG A 328 26.69 33.73 -9.18
C ARG A 328 28.01 34.47 -9.39
N ARG A 329 29.13 33.81 -9.05
CA ARG A 329 30.48 34.35 -9.31
C ARG A 329 30.61 34.78 -10.77
N THR A 330 31.06 36.00 -10.98
CA THR A 330 31.28 36.57 -12.32
C THR A 330 32.45 35.85 -13.01
N LYS A 331 32.60 36.05 -14.33
CA LYS A 331 33.73 35.45 -15.07
C LYS A 331 35.07 36.02 -14.56
N ASP A 332 35.10 37.31 -14.24
CA ASP A 332 36.32 37.99 -13.78
C ASP A 332 36.74 37.55 -12.39
N GLU A 333 35.79 37.34 -11.47
CA GLU A 333 36.05 36.77 -10.15
C GLU A 333 36.63 35.35 -10.23
N LEU A 334 36.10 34.53 -11.14
CA LEU A 334 36.61 33.17 -11.36
C LEU A 334 38.02 33.19 -11.94
N LEU A 335 38.32 34.13 -12.84
CA LEU A 335 39.64 34.27 -13.43
C LEU A 335 40.66 34.75 -12.39
N ALA A 336 40.32 35.74 -11.56
CA ALA A 336 41.18 36.21 -10.47
C ALA A 336 41.47 35.10 -9.45
N GLN A 337 40.47 34.30 -9.08
CA GLN A 337 40.67 33.13 -8.20
C GLN A 337 41.51 32.04 -8.88
N ALA A 338 41.32 31.82 -10.18
CA ALA A 338 42.10 30.84 -10.94
C ALA A 338 43.58 31.23 -10.98
N ARG A 339 43.91 32.50 -11.24
CA ARG A 339 45.30 33.00 -11.20
C ARG A 339 45.95 32.74 -9.85
N ARG A 340 45.27 33.08 -8.74
CA ARG A 340 45.79 32.83 -7.37
C ARG A 340 45.99 31.35 -7.06
N LEU A 341 45.05 30.48 -7.43
CA LEU A 341 45.14 29.05 -7.11
C LEU A 341 46.17 28.30 -7.95
N THR A 342 46.38 28.74 -9.19
CA THR A 342 47.26 28.06 -10.14
C THR A 342 48.67 28.65 -10.19
N GLU A 343 48.98 29.67 -9.39
CA GLU A 343 50.30 30.30 -9.33
C GLU A 343 51.44 29.28 -9.09
N SER A 344 51.18 28.25 -8.28
CA SER A 344 52.13 27.16 -8.00
C SER A 344 52.10 26.00 -9.00
N TRP A 345 51.22 26.05 -10.00
CA TRP A 345 51.03 24.94 -10.94
C TRP A 345 51.93 25.11 -12.17
N SER A 346 52.50 24.03 -12.69
CA SER A 346 53.18 24.06 -13.98
C SER A 346 52.19 24.19 -15.16
N VAL A 347 52.70 24.53 -16.35
CA VAL A 347 51.85 24.66 -17.56
C VAL A 347 51.22 23.31 -17.95
N GLU A 348 51.88 22.19 -17.67
CA GLU A 348 51.32 20.84 -17.89
C GLU A 348 50.19 20.53 -16.89
N GLN A 349 50.24 21.09 -15.68
CA GLN A 349 49.25 20.88 -14.62
C GLN A 349 47.96 21.69 -14.82
N LEU A 350 47.99 22.73 -15.68
CA LEU A 350 46.81 23.50 -16.10
C LEU A 350 45.89 22.67 -17.03
N THR A 351 45.18 21.70 -16.45
CA THR A 351 44.15 20.92 -17.12
C THR A 351 42.76 21.47 -16.83
N ALA A 352 41.83 21.35 -17.78
CA ALA A 352 40.47 21.86 -17.62
C ALA A 352 39.74 21.19 -16.44
N ASP A 353 39.95 19.89 -16.23
CA ASP A 353 39.36 19.16 -15.10
C ASP A 353 40.05 19.47 -13.77
N GLY A 354 41.35 19.76 -13.76
CA GLY A 354 42.07 20.22 -12.56
C GLY A 354 41.51 21.54 -12.04
N ILE A 355 41.40 22.54 -12.94
CA ILE A 355 40.84 23.86 -12.61
C ILE A 355 39.36 23.75 -12.22
N ARG A 356 38.58 22.91 -12.92
CA ARG A 356 37.16 22.66 -12.60
C ARG A 356 36.99 22.12 -11.17
N LYS A 357 37.80 21.16 -10.78
CA LYS A 357 37.74 20.54 -9.44
C LYS A 357 38.19 21.52 -8.36
N ALA A 358 39.24 22.29 -8.60
CA ALA A 358 39.76 23.28 -7.66
C ALA A 358 38.75 24.42 -7.40
N LEU A 359 38.13 24.97 -8.45
CA LEU A 359 37.19 26.09 -8.35
C LEU A 359 35.70 25.69 -8.21
N ARG A 360 35.41 24.39 -8.27
CA ARG A 360 34.04 23.81 -8.27
C ARG A 360 33.13 24.48 -9.30
N THR A 361 33.64 24.66 -10.51
CA THR A 361 32.91 25.33 -11.61
C THR A 361 32.38 24.33 -12.65
N SER A 362 31.64 24.82 -13.64
CA SER A 362 31.13 23.98 -14.73
C SER A 362 32.27 23.57 -15.70
N PRO A 363 32.11 22.45 -16.44
CA PRO A 363 33.11 22.02 -17.42
C PRO A 363 33.45 23.07 -18.48
N GLU A 364 32.45 23.83 -18.94
CA GLU A 364 32.62 24.92 -19.90
C GLU A 364 33.52 26.03 -19.36
N LYS A 365 33.26 26.50 -18.13
CA LYS A 365 34.07 27.52 -17.47
C LYS A 365 35.49 27.02 -17.18
N GLY A 366 35.66 25.74 -16.85
CA GLY A 366 36.97 25.13 -16.64
C GLY A 366 37.84 25.10 -17.91
N ARG A 367 37.24 24.85 -19.08
CA ARG A 367 37.94 24.91 -20.37
C ARG A 367 38.34 26.35 -20.73
N TRP A 368 37.42 27.29 -20.58
CA TRP A 368 37.69 28.70 -20.81
C TRP A 368 38.86 29.21 -19.94
N LEU A 369 38.83 28.94 -18.63
CA LEU A 369 39.91 29.33 -17.71
C LEU A 369 41.26 28.72 -18.08
N ARG A 370 41.28 27.45 -18.52
CA ARG A 370 42.51 26.79 -18.98
C ARG A 370 43.10 27.53 -20.17
N ASP A 371 42.28 27.82 -21.18
CA ASP A 371 42.74 28.40 -22.43
C ASP A 371 43.25 29.83 -22.20
N THR A 372 42.55 30.61 -21.36
CA THR A 372 42.99 31.94 -20.93
C THR A 372 44.31 31.90 -20.15
N LEU A 373 44.45 31.02 -19.14
CA LEU A 373 45.69 30.92 -18.36
C LEU A 373 46.88 30.40 -19.16
N LYS A 374 46.65 29.49 -20.12
CA LYS A 374 47.72 29.03 -21.03
C LYS A 374 48.13 30.11 -22.02
N GLY A 375 47.19 30.92 -22.51
CA GLY A 375 47.48 32.11 -23.32
C GLY A 375 48.37 33.10 -22.56
N GLU A 376 47.95 33.49 -21.35
CA GLU A 376 48.70 34.43 -20.49
C GLU A 376 50.12 33.95 -20.18
N ARG A 377 50.33 32.65 -19.97
CA ARG A 377 51.66 32.09 -19.70
C ARG A 377 52.51 31.87 -20.95
N GLY A 378 51.88 31.63 -22.10
CA GLY A 378 52.57 31.57 -23.38
C GLY A 378 53.07 32.95 -23.82
N GLU A 379 52.29 33.99 -23.58
CA GLU A 379 52.67 35.40 -23.82
C GLU A 379 53.75 35.89 -22.86
N ALA A 380 53.78 35.43 -21.60
CA ALA A 380 54.81 35.79 -20.64
C ALA A 380 56.16 35.07 -20.84
N ALA A 381 56.18 34.02 -21.67
CA ALA A 381 57.38 33.23 -21.98
C ALA A 381 57.99 33.55 -23.35
N ALA A 382 57.30 34.35 -24.17
CA ALA A 382 57.78 34.91 -25.44
C ALA A 382 58.34 36.31 -25.22
#